data_AF-A0A8T5SAX2-F1
#
_entry.id   AF-A0A8T5SAX2-F1
#
_cell.length_a   1.000
_cell.length_b   1.000
_cell.length_c   1.000
_cell.angle_alpha   90.00
_cell.angle_beta   90.00
_cell.angle_gamma   90.00
#
_symmetry.space_group_name_H-M   'P 1'
#
loop_
_entity.id
_entity.type
_entity.pdbx_description
1 polymer ?
#
loop_
_entity_poly.entity_id
_entity_poly.type
_entity_poly.pdbx_seq_one_letter_code
_entity_poly.pdbx_strand_id
1 'polypeptide(L)'
;MNVTFSNKASDYIKKKNIINILVKISFFIQGCVHIYEPKLEPIPIDKLGNFEKNERIILNGFTILLSDQFLKIYNSQEELHIDLQKFPNQKLILKNLDPIIIQTCKIDK
;
A
#
# COMPACT_ATOMS: atom_id res chain seq x y z
N MET A 1 -13.52 -3.24 3.12
CA MET A 1 -12.12 -3.47 3.55
C MET A 1 -11.89 -2.68 4.83
N ASN A 2 -11.43 -3.34 5.89
CA ASN A 2 -11.08 -2.72 7.18
C ASN A 2 -9.59 -2.41 7.23
N VAL A 3 -9.18 -1.42 8.02
CA VAL A 3 -7.76 -1.12 8.22
C VAL A 3 -7.42 -1.09 9.69
N THR A 4 -6.35 -1.79 10.05
CA THR A 4 -5.76 -1.78 11.38
C THR A 4 -4.33 -1.24 11.32
N PHE A 5 -3.90 -0.61 12.41
CA PHE A 5 -2.56 -0.07 12.54
C PHE A 5 -1.90 -0.70 13.75
N SER A 6 -0.62 -1.04 13.62
CA SER A 6 0.17 -1.32 14.82
C SER A 6 0.39 -0.05 15.65
N ASN A 7 0.74 -0.21 16.92
CA ASN A 7 1.08 0.92 17.80
C ASN A 7 2.21 1.77 17.21
N LYS A 8 3.27 1.13 16.70
CA LYS A 8 4.41 1.84 16.10
C LYS A 8 4.06 2.56 14.79
N ALA A 9 3.14 2.03 13.98
CA ALA A 9 2.64 2.73 12.80
C ALA A 9 1.80 3.94 13.19
N SER A 10 0.92 3.79 14.18
CA SER A 10 0.09 4.87 14.71
C SER A 10 0.92 6.02 15.26
N ASP A 11 1.94 5.71 16.06
CA ASP A 11 2.87 6.72 16.61
C ASP A 11 3.64 7.45 15.51
N TYR A 12 4.09 6.71 14.48
CA TYR A 12 4.79 7.29 13.35
C TYR A 12 3.89 8.24 12.54
N ILE A 13 2.66 7.83 12.24
CA ILE A 13 1.66 8.64 11.52
C ILE A 13 1.40 9.94 12.27
N LYS A 14 1.16 9.87 13.58
CA LYS A 14 0.97 11.06 14.44
C LYS A 14 2.20 11.95 14.45
N LYS A 15 3.39 11.38 14.69
CA LYS A 15 4.66 12.13 14.74
C LYS A 15 4.98 12.85 13.43
N LYS A 16 4.60 12.26 12.29
CA LYS A 16 4.83 12.81 10.95
C LYS A 16 3.67 13.65 10.42
N ASN A 17 2.60 13.81 11.20
CA ASN A 17 1.35 14.47 10.78
C ASN A 17 0.82 13.95 9.44
N ILE A 18 0.89 12.63 9.24
CA ILE A 18 0.38 12.00 8.02
C ILE A 18 -1.13 11.88 8.14
N ILE A 19 -1.84 12.50 7.21
CA ILE A 19 -3.31 12.51 7.19
C ILE A 19 -3.90 11.75 5.99
N ASN A 20 -3.10 11.52 4.94
CA ASN A 20 -3.52 10.73 3.78
C ASN A 20 -2.43 9.72 3.42
N ILE A 21 -2.83 8.49 3.10
CA ILE A 21 -1.97 7.45 2.54
C ILE A 21 -2.62 6.88 1.30
N LEU A 22 -1.84 6.71 0.23
CA LEU A 22 -2.21 5.90 -0.92
C LEU A 22 -1.65 4.49 -0.79
N VAL A 23 -2.54 3.52 -0.96
CA VAL A 23 -2.22 2.13 -1.22
C VAL A 23 -2.15 1.94 -2.73
N LYS A 24 -0.98 1.56 -3.23
CA LYS A 24 -0.75 1.35 -4.66
C LYS A 24 0.06 0.09 -4.90
N ILE A 25 0.13 -0.33 -6.17
CA ILE A 25 1.01 -1.39 -6.62
C ILE A 25 2.23 -0.76 -7.28
N SER A 26 3.42 -1.21 -6.87
CA SER A 26 4.63 -1.03 -7.66
C SER A 26 4.84 -2.27 -8.52
N PHE A 27 5.10 -2.03 -9.81
CA PHE A 27 5.37 -3.10 -10.75
C PHE A 27 6.86 -3.09 -11.10
N PHE A 28 7.49 -4.27 -11.02
CA PHE A 28 8.88 -4.47 -11.37
C PHE A 28 9.01 -5.64 -12.35
N ILE A 29 9.95 -5.50 -13.27
CA ILE A 29 10.38 -6.59 -14.15
C ILE A 29 11.85 -6.86 -13.83
N GLN A 30 12.17 -8.11 -13.49
CA GLN A 30 13.55 -8.59 -13.32
C GLN A 30 13.74 -9.84 -14.15
N GLY A 31 14.33 -9.68 -15.35
CA GLY A 31 14.43 -10.77 -16.32
C GLY A 31 13.06 -11.33 -16.67
N CYS A 32 12.86 -12.62 -16.41
CA CYS A 32 11.62 -13.36 -16.61
C CYS A 32 10.61 -13.24 -15.45
N VAL A 33 10.83 -12.35 -14.49
CA VAL A 33 10.01 -12.24 -13.29
C VAL A 33 9.27 -10.92 -13.28
N HIS A 34 7.95 -10.98 -13.17
CA HIS A 34 7.08 -9.83 -12.93
C HIS A 34 6.70 -9.80 -11.45
N ILE A 35 6.94 -8.68 -10.78
CA ILE A 35 6.66 -8.50 -9.35
C ILE A 35 5.65 -7.36 -9.18
N TYR A 36 4.54 -7.66 -8.52
CA TYR A 36 3.52 -6.70 -8.10
C TYR A 36 3.61 -6.53 -6.59
N GLU A 37 4.27 -5.46 -6.16
CA GLU A 37 4.53 -5.17 -4.75
C GLU A 37 3.55 -4.11 -4.23
N PRO A 38 2.70 -4.42 -3.23
CA PRO A 38 1.87 -3.42 -2.59
C PRO A 38 2.71 -2.42 -1.79
N LYS A 39 2.38 -1.14 -1.89
CA LYS A 39 3.09 -0.05 -1.22
C LYS A 39 2.14 0.96 -0.62
N LEU A 40 2.61 1.56 0.48
CA LEU A 40 2.00 2.70 1.14
C LEU A 40 2.82 3.95 0.84
N GLU A 41 2.15 5.01 0.39
CA GLU A 41 2.76 6.30 0.12
C GLU A 41 1.98 7.41 0.85
N PRO A 42 2.60 8.14 1.79
CA PRO A 42 2.00 9.34 2.37
C PRO A 42 1.75 10.41 1.29
N ILE A 43 0.55 10.98 1.25
CA ILE A 43 0.19 12.01 0.28
C ILE A 43 -0.07 13.35 0.99
N PRO A 44 0.62 14.43 0.59
CA PRO A 44 0.31 15.79 1.01
C PRO A 44 -1.11 16.23 0.62
N ILE A 45 -1.78 17.03 1.46
CA ILE A 45 -3.18 17.43 1.24
C ILE A 45 -3.40 18.16 -0.09
N ASP A 46 -2.44 18.96 -0.53
CA ASP A 46 -2.43 19.70 -1.78
C ASP A 46 -2.44 18.79 -3.02
N LYS A 47 -2.03 17.53 -2.87
CA LYS A 47 -2.02 16.53 -3.95
C LYS A 47 -3.25 15.63 -3.96
N LEU A 48 -4.16 15.76 -2.99
CA LEU A 48 -5.32 14.87 -2.85
C LEU A 48 -6.28 14.93 -4.04
N GLY A 49 -6.40 16.10 -4.69
CA GLY A 49 -7.22 16.30 -5.90
C GLY A 49 -6.81 15.39 -7.07
N ASN A 50 -5.55 14.97 -7.14
CA ASN A 50 -5.08 14.05 -8.18
C ASN A 50 -5.64 12.62 -8.03
N PHE A 51 -6.28 12.32 -6.89
CA PHE A 51 -6.77 11.00 -6.50
C PHE A 51 -8.27 11.03 -6.19
N GLU A 52 -9.02 11.92 -6.85
CA GLU A 52 -10.48 12.02 -6.68
C GLU A 52 -11.23 10.76 -7.10
N LYS A 53 -10.70 10.02 -8.08
CA LYS A 53 -11.33 8.79 -8.59
C LYS A 53 -11.00 7.54 -7.76
N ASN A 54 -10.03 7.63 -6.86
CA ASN A 54 -9.62 6.51 -6.02
C ASN A 54 -10.68 6.22 -4.96
N GLU A 55 -10.90 4.92 -4.69
CA GLU A 55 -11.71 4.51 -3.55
C GLU A 55 -11.06 4.98 -2.23
N ARG A 56 -11.88 5.32 -1.24
CA ARG A 56 -11.42 5.95 0.01
C ARG A 56 -11.97 5.21 1.23
N ILE A 57 -11.10 5.02 2.21
CA ILE A 57 -11.46 4.59 3.57
C ILE A 57 -11.13 5.75 4.50
N ILE A 58 -12.14 6.30 5.17
CA ILE A 58 -12.00 7.44 6.09
C ILE A 58 -12.07 6.93 7.53
N LEU A 59 -11.04 7.23 8.32
CA LEU A 59 -10.87 6.77 9.69
C LEU A 59 -10.48 7.96 10.58
N ASN A 60 -11.43 8.51 11.35
CA ASN A 60 -11.17 9.54 12.37
C ASN A 60 -10.12 10.62 11.98
N GLY A 61 -10.31 11.27 10.82
CA GLY A 61 -9.42 12.33 10.32
C GLY A 61 -8.21 11.85 9.52
N PHE A 62 -8.12 10.55 9.26
CA PHE A 62 -7.11 9.92 8.41
C PHE A 62 -7.78 9.28 7.19
N THR A 63 -7.22 9.50 6.00
CA THR A 63 -7.76 8.97 4.75
C THR A 63 -6.80 7.97 4.12
N ILE A 64 -7.33 6.81 3.74
CA ILE A 64 -6.62 5.82 2.93
C ILE A 64 -7.25 5.81 1.54
N LEU A 65 -6.43 6.05 0.54
CA LEU A 65 -6.81 5.99 -0.87
C LEU A 65 -6.35 4.65 -1.43
N LEU A 66 -7.21 3.94 -2.14
CA LEU A 66 -6.87 2.69 -2.81
C LEU A 66 -6.74 2.97 -4.30
N SER A 67 -5.63 2.58 -4.92
CA SER A 67 -5.49 2.68 -6.38
C SER A 67 -6.31 1.61 -7.09
N ASP A 68 -6.83 1.92 -8.29
CA ASP A 68 -7.56 0.95 -9.11
C ASP A 68 -6.73 -0.32 -9.37
N GLN A 69 -5.41 -0.18 -9.54
CA GLN A 69 -4.50 -1.32 -9.71
C GLN A 69 -4.42 -2.17 -8.44
N PHE A 70 -4.39 -1.55 -7.27
CA PHE A 70 -4.40 -2.27 -6.01
C PHE A 70 -5.70 -3.05 -5.85
N LEU A 71 -6.84 -2.40 -6.08
CA LEU A 71 -8.15 -3.05 -6.04
C LEU A 71 -8.24 -4.21 -7.03
N LYS A 72 -7.81 -4.05 -8.28
CA LYS A 72 -7.84 -5.13 -9.27
C LYS A 72 -7.09 -6.40 -8.84
N ILE A 73 -6.04 -6.27 -8.05
CA ILE A 73 -5.18 -7.39 -7.63
C ILE A 73 -5.60 -7.93 -6.26
N TYR A 74 -5.95 -7.06 -5.32
CA TYR A 74 -6.17 -7.40 -3.91
C TYR A 74 -7.61 -7.11 -3.42
N ASN A 75 -8.61 -6.99 -4.31
CA ASN A 75 -10.00 -6.67 -3.90
C ASN A 75 -10.60 -7.67 -2.90
N SER A 76 -10.17 -8.93 -2.96
CA SER A 76 -10.64 -9.99 -2.07
C SER A 76 -10.13 -9.85 -0.63
N GLN A 77 -9.22 -8.92 -0.37
CA GLN A 77 -8.65 -8.71 0.95
C GLN A 77 -9.62 -7.91 1.80
N GLU A 78 -10.12 -8.53 2.86
CA GLU A 78 -11.09 -7.89 3.75
C GLU A 78 -10.42 -6.92 4.72
N GLU A 79 -9.13 -7.10 5.03
CA GLU A 79 -8.38 -6.30 6.00
C GLU A 79 -7.02 -5.84 5.45
N LEU A 80 -6.57 -4.65 5.87
CA LEU A 80 -5.22 -4.14 5.67
C LEU A 80 -4.54 -3.90 7.02
N HIS A 81 -3.40 -4.52 7.24
CA HIS A 81 -2.63 -4.38 8.48
C HIS A 81 -1.42 -3.49 8.22
N ILE A 82 -1.53 -2.22 8.61
CA ILE A 82 -0.46 -1.23 8.41
C ILE A 82 0.52 -1.30 9.57
N ASP A 83 1.80 -1.52 9.24
CA ASP A 83 2.89 -1.62 10.19
C ASP A 83 4.05 -0.67 9.85
N LEU A 84 4.94 -0.42 10.82
CA LEU A 84 6.18 0.35 10.61
C LEU A 84 7.39 -0.58 10.50
N GLN A 85 8.05 -0.57 9.35
CA GLN A 85 9.38 -1.15 9.19
C GLN A 85 10.43 -0.09 9.54
N LYS A 86 11.38 -0.41 10.43
CA LYS A 86 12.36 0.56 10.96
C LYS A 86 13.70 0.61 10.22
N PHE A 87 14.09 -0.46 9.54
CA PHE A 87 15.41 -0.60 8.89
C PHE A 87 15.26 -1.03 7.41
N PRO A 88 16.12 -0.54 6.50
CA PRO A 88 17.15 0.49 6.68
C PRO A 88 16.60 1.92 6.77
N ASN A 89 15.35 2.15 6.33
CA ASN A 89 14.65 3.43 6.48
C ASN A 89 13.27 3.18 7.10
N GLN A 90 12.80 4.12 7.94
CA GLN A 90 11.46 4.05 8.52
C GLN A 90 10.40 4.25 7.44
N LYS A 91 9.64 3.20 7.13
CA LYS A 91 8.54 3.25 6.16
C LYS A 91 7.34 2.44 6.65
N LEU A 92 6.15 2.92 6.29
CA LEU A 92 4.91 2.18 6.49
C LEU A 92 4.84 1.04 5.47
N ILE A 93 4.39 -0.12 5.91
CA ILE A 93 4.24 -1.34 5.10
C ILE A 93 2.88 -1.98 5.36
N LEU A 94 2.42 -2.78 4.41
CA LEU A 94 1.32 -3.72 4.60
C LEU A 94 1.92 -5.04 5.08
N LYS A 95 1.52 -5.51 6.27
CA LYS A 95 2.11 -6.70 6.90
C LYS A 95 1.40 -7.99 6.50
N ASN A 96 0.14 -7.90 6.09
CA ASN A 96 -0.70 -9.03 5.74
C ASN A 96 -0.81 -9.27 4.22
N LEU A 97 -0.02 -8.57 3.40
CA LEU A 97 -0.04 -8.70 1.95
C LEU A 97 1.37 -8.92 1.42
N ASP A 98 1.58 -10.10 0.85
CA ASP A 98 2.83 -10.44 0.16
C ASP A 98 2.82 -9.95 -1.29
N PRO A 99 3.99 -9.62 -1.87
CA PRO A 99 4.12 -9.33 -3.29
C PRO A 99 3.71 -10.54 -4.14
N ILE A 100 3.02 -10.29 -5.26
CA ILE A 100 2.72 -11.33 -6.24
C ILE A 100 3.88 -11.42 -7.23
N ILE A 101 4.45 -12.62 -7.39
CA ILE A 101 5.58 -12.90 -8.25
C ILE A 101 5.13 -13.86 -9.36
N ILE A 102 5.28 -13.45 -10.62
CA ILE A 102 4.89 -14.23 -11.80
C ILE A 102 6.12 -14.51 -12.66
N GLN A 103 6.43 -15.79 -12.88
CA GLN A 103 7.43 -16.22 -13.85
C GLN A 103 6.81 -16.20 -15.26
N THR A 104 7.39 -15.42 -16.17
CA THR A 104 6.86 -15.23 -17.54
C THR A 104 7.57 -16.08 -18.59
N CYS A 105 8.79 -16.53 -18.32
CA CYS A 105 9.47 -17.46 -19.21
C CYS A 105 8.89 -18.87 -19.06
N LYS A 106 8.54 -19.48 -20.20
CA LYS A 106 8.19 -20.89 -20.23
C LYS A 106 9.45 -21.70 -19.95
N ILE A 107 9.37 -22.58 -18.95
CA ILE A 107 10.32 -23.68 -18.85
C ILE A 107 9.79 -24.72 -19.84
N ASP A 108 10.34 -24.73 -21.05
CA ASP A 108 10.10 -25.84 -21.96
C ASP A 108 10.67 -27.10 -21.29
N LYS A 109 9.78 -28.05 -21.00
CA LYS A 109 10.14 -29.36 -20.43
C LYS A 109 10.51 -30.32 -21.54
#